data_AF-A0A3D1WPX7-F1
#
_entry.id   AF-A0A3D1WPX7-F1
#
_cell.length_a   1.000
_cell.length_b   1.000
_cell.length_c   1.000
_cell.angle_alpha   90.00
_cell.angle_beta   90.00
_cell.angle_gamma   90.00
#
_symmetry.space_group_name_H-M   'P 1'
#
loop_
_entity.id
_entity.type
_entity.pdbx_description
1 polymer ?
#
loop_
_entity_poly.entity_id
_entity_poly.type
_entity_poly.pdbx_seq_one_letter_code
_entity_poly.pdbx_strand_id
1 'polypeptide(L)' 'FVEMGDVVKAGQPLISFDRDAIKAAGHEDIVTVIISELDRLKSIDHVGESGTLIAGNPLVKLGDPLLVAKTK' A
#
# COMPACT_ATOMS: atom_id res chain seq x y z
N PHE A 1 -3.65 12.64 -9.93
CA PHE A 1 -4.59 11.60 -9.50
C PHE A 1 -5.13 10.91 -10.72
N VAL A 2 -5.71 9.73 -10.54
CA VAL A 2 -6.17 8.87 -11.65
C VAL A 2 -7.69 8.80 -11.69
N GLU A 3 -8.24 8.47 -12.84
CA GLU A 3 -9.66 8.20 -13.02
C GLU A 3 -9.93 6.71 -13.25
N MET A 4 -11.20 6.33 -13.16
CA MET A 4 -11.62 4.96 -13.41
C MET A 4 -11.32 4.57 -14.86
N GLY A 5 -10.54 3.50 -15.05
CA GLY A 5 -10.14 3.01 -16.36
C GLY A 5 -8.75 3.44 -16.80
N ASP A 6 -8.07 4.31 -16.05
CA ASP A 6 -6.70 4.71 -16.36
C ASP A 6 -5.72 3.55 -16.20
N VAL A 7 -4.81 3.44 -17.18
CA VAL A 7 -3.64 2.56 -17.07
C VAL A 7 -2.55 3.30 -16.29
N VAL A 8 -2.12 2.70 -15.18
CA VAL A 8 -1.14 3.31 -14.27
C VAL A 8 0.19 2.59 -14.32
N LYS A 9 1.26 3.30 -13.95
CA LYS A 9 2.61 2.73 -13.80
C LYS A 9 3.03 2.75 -12.33
N ALA A 10 3.97 1.88 -11.96
CA ALA A 10 4.53 1.85 -10.61
C ALA A 10 5.06 3.24 -10.21
N GLY A 11 4.74 3.68 -8.99
CA GLY A 11 5.11 5.00 -8.46
C GLY A 11 4.19 6.15 -8.87
N GLN A 12 3.20 5.94 -9.75
CA GLN A 12 2.23 6.97 -10.11
C GLN A 12 1.25 7.24 -8.95
N PRO A 13 1.10 8.49 -8.49
CA PRO A 13 0.15 8.83 -7.43
C PRO A 13 -1.31 8.59 -7.86
N LEU A 14 -2.04 7.77 -7.08
CA LEU A 14 -3.43 7.40 -7.36
C LEU A 14 -4.43 8.27 -6.60
N ILE A 15 -4.24 8.39 -5.28
CA ILE A 15 -5.08 9.13 -4.33
C ILE A 15 -4.20 9.70 -3.21
N SER A 16 -4.68 10.75 -2.53
CA SER A 16 -4.05 11.34 -1.35
C SER A 16 -5.03 11.37 -0.18
N PHE A 17 -4.51 11.26 1.04
CA PHE A 17 -5.28 11.33 2.27
C PHE A 17 -4.80 12.47 3.15
N ASP A 18 -5.72 13.12 3.86
CA ASP A 18 -5.41 14.08 4.91
C ASP A 18 -5.43 13.34 6.27
N ARG A 19 -4.23 13.14 6.84
CA ARG A 19 -4.07 12.40 8.10
C ARG A 19 -4.59 13.19 9.30
N ASP A 20 -4.51 14.51 9.27
CA ASP A 20 -4.97 15.36 10.37
C ASP A 20 -6.50 15.33 10.44
N ALA A 21 -7.16 15.35 9.29
CA ALA A 21 -8.61 15.18 9.19
C ALA A 21 -9.08 13.78 9.66
N ILE A 22 -8.37 12.71 9.26
CA ILE A 22 -8.68 11.33 9.69
C ILE A 22 -8.56 11.20 11.20
N LYS A 23 -7.49 11.74 11.79
CA LYS A 23 -7.27 11.73 13.23
C LYS A 23 -8.31 12.57 13.97
N ALA A 24 -8.66 13.74 13.45
CA ALA A 24 -9.70 14.61 14.03
C ALA A 24 -11.09 13.95 14.00
N ALA A 25 -11.37 13.12 12.99
CA ALA A 25 -12.59 12.32 12.91
C ALA A 25 -12.59 11.10 13.86
N GLY A 26 -11.48 10.83 14.56
CA GLY A 26 -11.37 9.72 15.52
C GLY A 26 -11.13 8.35 14.87
N HIS A 27 -10.65 8.30 13.63
CA HIS A 27 -10.33 7.07 12.93
C HIS A 27 -8.85 6.69 13.08
N GLU A 28 -8.56 5.39 13.09
CA GLU A 28 -7.20 4.88 13.06
C GLU A 28 -6.58 5.07 11.66
N ASP A 29 -5.31 5.50 11.60
CA ASP A 29 -4.56 5.69 10.35
C ASP A 29 -4.03 4.33 9.84
N ILE A 30 -4.97 3.46 9.42
CA ILE A 30 -4.67 2.10 8.91
C ILE A 30 -4.99 2.03 7.42
N VAL A 31 -4.02 1.55 6.65
CA VAL A 31 -4.18 1.27 5.21
C VAL A 31 -4.12 -0.23 4.98
N THR A 32 -5.17 -0.80 4.38
CA THR A 32 -5.24 -2.21 4.01
C THR A 32 -5.13 -2.38 2.50
N VAL A 33 -4.24 -3.25 2.04
CA VAL A 33 -4.09 -3.61 0.63
C VAL A 33 -4.54 -5.06 0.45
N ILE A 34 -5.51 -5.27 -0.44
CA ILE A 34 -6.06 -6.60 -0.73
C ILE A 34 -5.72 -6.96 -2.18
N ILE A 35 -5.18 -8.16 -2.37
CA ILE A 35 -4.96 -8.74 -3.69
C ILE A 35 -6.07 -9.76 -3.93
N SER A 36 -7.03 -9.40 -4.78
CA SER A 36 -8.24 -10.22 -4.98
C SER A 36 -8.01 -11.43 -5.89
N GLU A 37 -6.98 -11.43 -6.73
CA GLU A 37 -6.74 -12.47 -7.74
C GLU A 37 -5.45 -13.23 -7.43
N LEU A 38 -5.53 -14.14 -6.46
CA LEU A 38 -4.38 -14.89 -5.95
C LEU A 38 -3.96 -16.04 -6.89
N ASP A 39 -4.88 -16.64 -7.62
CA ASP A 39 -4.64 -17.84 -8.45
C ASP A 39 -3.69 -17.57 -9.64
N ARG A 40 -3.62 -16.30 -10.06
CA ARG A 40 -2.73 -15.83 -11.13
C ARG A 40 -1.31 -15.52 -10.67
N LEU A 41 -1.05 -15.55 -9.36
CA LEU A 41 0.25 -15.25 -8.78
C LEU A 41 1.02 -16.55 -8.50
N LYS A 42 2.31 -16.58 -8.84
CA LYS A 42 3.23 -17.69 -8.48
C LYS A 42 3.67 -17.57 -7.04
N SER A 43 3.97 -16.34 -6.62
CA SER A 43 4.35 -16.01 -5.25
C SER A 43 4.01 -14.55 -4.96
N ILE A 44 3.70 -14.28 -3.70
CA ILE A 44 3.68 -12.95 -3.14
C ILE A 44 4.86 -12.91 -2.18
N ASP A 45 5.91 -12.21 -2.58
CA ASP A 45 7.07 -12.02 -1.72
C ASP A 45 6.87 -10.70 -0.96
N HIS A 46 6.92 -10.77 0.36
CA HIS A 46 7.01 -9.59 1.21
C HIS A 46 8.46 -9.11 1.18
N VAL A 47 8.72 -7.91 0.63
CA VAL A 47 10.09 -7.49 0.24
C VAL A 47 10.64 -6.34 1.08
N GLY A 48 9.85 -5.82 2.01
CA GLY A 48 10.27 -4.76 2.91
C GLY A 48 9.56 -4.80 4.24
N GLU A 49 10.29 -5.14 5.30
CA GLU A 49 10.04 -4.51 6.59
C GLU A 49 10.71 -3.14 6.53
N SER A 50 9.93 -2.06 6.54
CA SER A 50 10.55 -0.79 6.91
C SER A 50 11.02 -0.96 8.36
N GLY A 51 12.33 -0.90 8.57
CA GLY A 51 12.97 -1.11 9.88
C GLY A 51 12.58 -0.08 10.96
N THR A 52 11.59 0.77 10.70
CA THR A 52 10.92 1.59 11.70
C THR A 52 9.60 0.92 12.06
N LEU A 53 9.51 0.39 13.28
CA LEU A 53 8.26 -0.12 13.86
C LEU A 53 7.68 0.95 14.78
N ILE A 54 6.41 1.30 14.60
CA ILE A 54 5.65 2.02 15.64
C ILE A 54 4.62 1.03 16.18
N ALA A 55 4.71 0.73 17.48
CA ALA A 55 3.83 -0.22 18.17
C ALA A 55 3.77 -1.64 17.55
N GLY A 56 4.83 -2.09 16.87
CA GLY A 56 4.89 -3.41 16.24
C GLY A 56 4.39 -3.48 14.79
N ASN A 57 3.93 -2.35 14.23
CA ASN A 57 3.46 -2.28 12.84
C ASN A 57 4.55 -1.71 11.93
N PRO A 58 4.81 -2.31 10.74
CA PRO A 58 5.80 -1.81 9.78
C PRO A 58 5.45 -0.40 9.28
N LEU A 59 6.36 0.57 9.49
CA LEU A 59 6.18 1.95 9.01
C LEU A 59 6.78 2.13 7.62
N VAL A 60 6.03 1.82 6.58
CA VAL A 60 6.51 1.91 5.19
C VAL A 60 6.79 3.35 4.78
N LYS A 61 7.99 3.64 4.28
CA LYS A 61 8.25 4.93 3.63
C LYS A 61 7.55 4.97 2.28
N LEU A 62 6.88 6.09 2.00
CA LEU A 62 6.20 6.31 0.73
C LEU A 62 7.21 6.18 -0.42
N GLY A 63 7.05 5.17 -1.27
CA GLY A 63 7.94 4.88 -2.40
C GLY A 63 8.70 3.56 -2.29
N ASP A 64 8.80 2.94 -1.10
CA ASP A 64 9.44 1.64 -0.95
C ASP A 64 8.47 0.51 -1.34
N PRO A 65 8.92 -0.50 -2.12
CA PRO A 65 8.09 -1.62 -2.53
C PRO A 65 7.77 -2.52 -1.34
N LEU A 66 6.50 -2.60 -0.97
CA LEU A 66 6.03 -3.44 0.12
C LEU A 66 5.85 -4.90 -0.25
N LEU A 67 5.21 -5.10 -1.39
CA LEU A 67 4.81 -6.39 -1.90
C LEU A 67 5.29 -6.48 -3.33
N VAL A 68 6.03 -7.54 -3.65
CA VAL A 68 6.32 -7.89 -5.05
C VAL A 68 5.52 -9.14 -5.37
N ALA A 69 4.48 -8.94 -6.18
CA ALA A 69 3.71 -10.03 -6.75
C ALA A 69 4.42 -10.51 -8.02
N LYS A 70 4.78 -11.79 -8.07
CA LYS A 70 5.35 -12.42 -9.26
C LYS A 70 4.27 -13.19 -10.00
N THR A 71 4.06 -12.85 -11.26
CA THR A 71 3.11 -13.54 -12.14
C THR A 71 3.74 -14.82 -12.71
N LYS A 72 2.89 -15.73 -13.23
CA LYS A 72 3.32 -16.99 -13.86
C LYS A 72 4.20 -16.79 -15.09
#